data_AF-A0A9W4WDH6-F1
#
_entry.id   AF-A0A9W4WDH6-F1
#
_cell.length_a   1.000
_cell.length_b   1.000
_cell.length_c   1.000
_cell.angle_alpha   90.00
_cell.angle_beta   90.00
_cell.angle_gamma   90.00
#
_symmetry.space_group_name_H-M   'P 1'
#
loop_
_entity.id
_entity.type
_entity.pdbx_description
1 polymer ?
#
loop_
_entity_poly.entity_id
_entity_poly.type
_entity_poly.pdbx_seq_one_letter_code
_entity_poly.pdbx_strand_id
1 'polypeptide(L)'
;MSWRSLDDMKHITQRVDVVNPEYKHPQLVIVNDAFVLPNTLATQFASLFMKGKLFSGKDPTQPRPSDEDEQALFCQPCREWAPAPYNNPRIRVDNALSRTISIIGGMGDLLSIVMTTSTECDRDLHHMKTRVLHGLPPMSLARWRQKGLHELANFERACEHLSQVVDAFEYINLPQTQDRMRKAANGVWDTCSDFERALNAYRAERGRTSISVTAMWEEFLVDYLTTVAERAHAWTLARLDELREAQWARLQGTVSMPIQTLMPTQLEILDKVHDLTELTNKVDTRIMLPLPGFRLQTLTAAIPRIRDNWEGYQGGTPMTAFPYNMRFRSKVYALRCKWLTNQAMVLRREAARGSGAERGDEPAAGAC
;
A
#
# COMPACT_ATOMS: atom_id res chain seq x y z
N MET A 1 49.45 15.23 1.36
CA MET A 1 48.29 15.58 0.51
C MET A 1 47.13 15.85 1.44
N SER A 2 46.68 17.11 1.42
CA SER A 2 45.82 17.73 2.43
C SER A 2 44.40 17.15 2.40
N TRP A 3 43.91 16.78 3.57
CA TRP A 3 42.49 16.70 3.89
C TRP A 3 41.84 18.01 3.49
N ARG A 4 40.82 17.96 2.64
CA ARG A 4 40.04 19.16 2.28
C ARG A 4 39.09 19.49 3.42
N SER A 5 39.07 20.78 3.72
CA SER A 5 38.45 21.45 4.86
C SER A 5 36.94 21.22 4.92
N LEU A 6 36.41 21.12 6.15
CA LEU A 6 34.98 21.15 6.48
C LEU A 6 34.27 22.43 5.99
N ASP A 7 35.01 23.46 5.58
CA ASP A 7 34.45 24.68 4.98
C ASP A 7 34.00 24.52 3.51
N ASP A 8 34.47 23.50 2.79
CA ASP A 8 34.06 23.25 1.39
C ASP A 8 32.65 22.62 1.27
N MET A 9 32.03 22.22 2.40
CA MET A 9 30.65 21.69 2.43
C MET A 9 29.58 22.76 2.72
N LYS A 10 29.91 24.05 2.62
CA LYS A 10 28.95 25.16 2.85
C LYS A 10 28.10 25.56 1.64
N HIS A 11 28.26 24.90 0.48
CA HIS A 11 27.48 25.20 -0.74
C HIS A 11 26.52 24.11 -1.20
N ILE A 12 26.31 23.03 -0.43
CA ILE A 12 25.12 22.19 -0.63
C ILE A 12 23.97 22.92 0.04
N THR A 13 23.40 23.88 -0.69
CA THR A 13 22.14 24.52 -0.36
C THR A 13 21.15 23.45 0.10
N GLN A 14 20.73 23.59 1.36
CA GLN A 14 19.52 23.04 1.91
C GLN A 14 18.33 23.47 1.03
N ARG A 15 18.10 22.74 -0.05
CA ARG A 15 16.82 22.60 -0.73
C ARG A 15 16.74 21.15 -1.17
N VAL A 16 16.49 20.27 -0.21
CA VAL A 16 15.55 19.19 -0.52
C VAL A 16 14.28 19.96 -0.84
N ASP A 17 13.98 20.12 -2.12
CA ASP A 17 12.68 20.59 -2.56
C ASP A 17 11.69 19.62 -1.93
N VAL A 18 11.13 20.05 -0.79
CA VAL A 18 9.81 19.62 -0.37
C VAL A 18 8.97 19.97 -1.59
N VAL A 19 8.61 18.96 -2.37
CA VAL A 19 7.59 19.09 -3.41
C VAL A 19 6.28 19.29 -2.67
N ASN A 20 6.15 20.47 -2.07
CA ASN A 20 4.89 21.13 -1.90
C ASN A 20 4.80 21.95 -3.20
N PRO A 21 4.14 21.47 -4.26
CA PRO A 21 3.68 22.40 -5.28
C PRO A 21 2.92 23.51 -4.53
N GLU A 22 2.95 24.74 -5.03
CA GLU A 22 2.25 25.88 -4.41
C GLU A 22 0.74 25.59 -4.27
N TYR A 23 0.37 24.79 -3.27
CA TYR A 23 -0.98 24.33 -3.01
C TYR A 23 -1.58 25.41 -2.11
N LYS A 24 -2.07 26.48 -2.74
CA LYS A 24 -2.80 27.55 -2.07
C LYS A 24 -4.20 27.05 -1.73
N HIS A 25 -4.32 26.10 -0.79
CA HIS A 25 -5.59 25.90 -0.10
C HIS A 25 -5.80 27.09 0.84
N PRO A 26 -6.92 27.83 0.74
CA PRO A 26 -7.13 29.07 1.51
C PRO A 26 -7.22 28.86 3.04
N GLN A 27 -7.13 27.62 3.54
CA GLN A 27 -7.14 27.26 4.96
C GLN A 27 -6.30 25.99 5.19
N LEU A 28 -4.97 26.07 5.04
CA LEU A 28 -4.05 24.99 5.45
C LEU A 28 -4.18 24.77 6.96
N VAL A 29 -4.91 23.73 7.36
CA VAL A 29 -5.03 23.33 8.76
C VAL A 29 -3.97 22.28 9.02
N ILE A 30 -2.93 22.69 9.74
CA ILE A 30 -1.84 21.81 10.12
C ILE A 30 -2.27 20.94 11.30
N VAL A 31 -2.07 19.62 11.18
CA VAL A 31 -2.39 18.63 12.22
C VAL A 31 -1.13 17.84 12.59
N ASN A 32 -0.96 17.58 13.88
CA ASN A 32 0.11 16.72 14.37
C ASN A 32 -0.15 15.25 14.00
N ASP A 33 0.76 14.67 13.23
CA ASP A 33 0.72 13.27 12.86
C ASP A 33 1.44 12.37 13.88
N ALA A 34 0.80 12.18 15.04
CA ALA A 34 1.37 11.38 16.12
C ALA A 34 1.34 9.85 15.84
N PHE A 35 0.38 9.38 15.04
CA PHE A 35 0.18 7.95 14.78
C PHE A 35 0.64 7.56 13.37
N VAL A 36 1.72 6.80 13.33
CA VAL A 36 2.32 6.34 12.07
C VAL A 36 1.66 5.06 11.55
N LEU A 37 1.22 4.18 12.46
CA LEU A 37 0.37 3.02 12.16
C LEU A 37 -0.96 3.18 12.91
N PRO A 38 -2.08 2.64 12.39
CA PRO A 38 -3.35 2.75 13.07
C PRO A 38 -3.36 1.89 14.34
N ASN A 39 -3.86 2.41 15.47
CA ASN A 39 -3.97 1.63 16.71
C ASN A 39 -4.82 0.36 16.57
N THR A 40 -5.74 0.34 15.60
CA THR A 40 -6.53 -0.84 15.27
C THR A 40 -5.69 -2.00 14.76
N LEU A 41 -4.46 -1.76 14.30
CA LEU A 41 -3.54 -2.82 13.88
C LEU A 41 -3.25 -3.80 15.03
N ALA A 42 -3.09 -3.28 16.26
CA ALA A 42 -2.84 -4.10 17.44
C ALA A 42 -4.03 -5.04 17.74
N THR A 43 -5.25 -4.50 17.66
CA THR A 43 -6.47 -5.27 17.94
C THR A 43 -6.78 -6.26 16.82
N GLN A 44 -6.47 -5.93 15.56
CA GLN A 44 -6.58 -6.84 14.42
C GLN A 44 -5.59 -8.00 14.54
N PHE A 45 -4.33 -7.73 14.91
CA PHE A 45 -3.35 -8.77 15.16
C PHE A 45 -3.75 -9.67 16.35
N ALA A 46 -4.23 -9.08 17.44
CA ALA A 46 -4.76 -9.84 18.56
C ALA A 46 -5.94 -10.73 18.12
N SER A 47 -6.86 -10.21 17.30
CA SER A 47 -7.96 -11.00 16.74
C SER A 47 -7.45 -12.19 15.94
N LEU A 48 -6.46 -11.98 15.05
CA LEU A 48 -5.81 -13.04 14.28
C LEU A 48 -5.22 -14.13 15.18
N PHE A 49 -4.48 -13.73 16.22
CA PHE A 49 -3.84 -14.64 17.17
C PHE A 49 -4.85 -15.55 17.87
N MET A 50 -6.02 -15.02 18.25
CA MET A 50 -7.07 -15.80 18.89
C MET A 50 -7.76 -16.74 17.88
N LYS A 51 -8.59 -16.20 16.97
CA LYS A 51 -9.39 -17.00 16.01
C LYS A 51 -9.68 -16.27 14.69
N GLY A 52 -9.07 -15.11 14.47
CA GLY A 52 -9.33 -14.23 13.34
C GLY A 52 -8.74 -14.71 12.02
N LYS A 53 -8.98 -13.92 10.98
CA LYS A 53 -8.40 -14.08 9.64
C LYS A 53 -7.36 -12.99 9.39
N LEU A 54 -6.54 -13.18 8.37
CA LEU A 54 -5.67 -12.12 7.87
C LEU A 54 -6.48 -10.90 7.44
N PHE A 55 -5.83 -9.75 7.28
CA PHE A 55 -6.50 -8.48 6.96
C PHE A 55 -7.23 -8.53 5.59
N SER A 56 -6.69 -9.30 4.66
CA SER A 56 -7.31 -9.64 3.38
C SER A 56 -8.55 -10.54 3.49
N GLY A 57 -8.75 -11.21 4.64
CA GLY A 57 -9.78 -12.23 4.84
C GLY A 57 -9.33 -13.65 4.49
N LYS A 58 -8.05 -13.85 4.14
CA LYS A 58 -7.43 -15.16 3.95
C LYS A 58 -7.20 -15.87 5.28
N ASP A 59 -7.14 -17.19 5.25
CA ASP A 59 -6.76 -17.98 6.43
C ASP A 59 -5.24 -17.91 6.63
N PRO A 60 -4.77 -17.78 7.88
CA PRO A 60 -3.34 -17.73 8.17
C PRO A 60 -2.65 -19.05 7.85
N THR A 61 -1.44 -18.97 7.31
CA THR A 61 -0.58 -20.16 7.09
C THR A 61 0.10 -20.62 8.37
N GLN A 62 0.32 -19.69 9.32
CA GLN A 62 0.99 -20.02 10.57
C GLN A 62 0.08 -20.76 11.56
N PRO A 63 0.63 -21.76 12.29
CA PRO A 63 -0.12 -22.46 13.32
C PRO A 63 -0.50 -21.50 14.45
N ARG A 64 -1.68 -21.71 15.04
CA ARG A 64 -2.22 -20.91 16.14
C ARG A 64 -2.32 -21.73 17.43
N PRO A 65 -2.34 -21.09 18.60
CA PRO A 65 -2.66 -21.78 19.84
C PRO A 65 -4.07 -22.37 19.76
N SER A 66 -4.18 -23.69 19.98
CA SER A 66 -5.45 -24.42 19.87
C SER A 66 -6.38 -24.19 21.07
N ASP A 67 -5.81 -23.89 22.24
CA ASP A 67 -6.54 -23.77 23.50
C ASP A 67 -6.83 -22.30 23.84
N GLU A 68 -8.05 -22.01 24.29
CA GLU A 68 -8.44 -20.67 24.73
C GLU A 68 -7.59 -20.16 25.90
N ASP A 69 -7.13 -21.06 26.76
CA ASP A 69 -6.22 -20.72 27.86
C ASP A 69 -4.86 -20.22 27.35
N GLU A 70 -4.31 -20.81 26.29
CA GLU A 70 -3.07 -20.34 25.66
C GLU A 70 -3.27 -19.00 24.96
N GLN A 71 -4.44 -18.80 24.38
CA GLN A 71 -4.82 -17.56 23.72
C GLN A 71 -4.92 -16.41 24.74
N ALA A 72 -5.48 -16.67 25.92
CA ALA A 72 -5.58 -15.68 27.01
C ALA A 72 -4.21 -15.21 27.53
N LEU A 73 -3.15 -16.02 27.38
CA LEU A 73 -1.79 -15.67 27.80
C LEU A 73 -1.24 -14.42 27.10
N PHE A 74 -1.74 -14.10 25.90
CA PHE A 74 -1.35 -12.88 25.18
C PHE A 74 -1.74 -11.58 25.92
N CYS A 75 -2.81 -11.67 26.71
CA CYS A 75 -3.32 -10.59 27.55
C CYS A 75 -2.80 -10.66 28.99
N GLN A 76 -2.10 -11.73 29.38
CA GLN A 76 -1.61 -11.93 30.73
C GLN A 76 -0.11 -11.61 30.87
N PRO A 77 0.32 -11.02 31.99
CA PRO A 77 1.74 -10.84 32.29
C PRO A 77 2.50 -12.17 32.28
N CYS A 78 3.67 -12.22 31.64
CA CYS A 78 4.49 -13.45 31.56
C CYS A 78 4.86 -14.00 32.94
N ARG A 79 4.98 -13.15 33.97
CA ARG A 79 5.28 -13.53 35.36
C ARG A 79 4.27 -14.52 35.96
N GLU A 80 3.04 -14.54 35.46
CA GLU A 80 1.93 -15.31 36.05
C GLU A 80 1.87 -16.75 35.52
N TRP A 81 2.42 -17.00 34.33
CA TRP A 81 2.24 -18.27 33.63
C TRP A 81 3.50 -18.85 33.00
N ALA A 82 4.51 -18.03 32.69
CA ALA A 82 5.69 -18.50 31.97
C ALA A 82 6.64 -19.28 32.89
N PRO A 83 7.34 -20.31 32.41
CA PRO A 83 8.35 -21.02 33.19
C PRO A 83 9.65 -20.22 33.33
N ALA A 84 10.53 -20.63 34.24
CA ALA A 84 11.85 -20.02 34.40
C ALA A 84 12.69 -20.19 33.12
N PRO A 85 13.46 -19.18 32.67
CA PRO A 85 13.79 -17.91 33.34
C PRO A 85 12.83 -16.74 33.04
N TYR A 86 11.74 -16.98 32.31
CA TYR A 86 10.83 -15.94 31.80
C TYR A 86 9.86 -15.40 32.86
N ASN A 87 9.72 -16.09 34.01
CA ASN A 87 8.93 -15.66 35.16
C ASN A 87 9.58 -14.56 36.02
N ASN A 88 10.76 -14.06 35.65
CA ASN A 88 11.50 -13.11 36.49
C ASN A 88 10.82 -11.72 36.51
N PRO A 89 10.50 -11.13 37.67
CA PRO A 89 9.88 -9.80 37.79
C PRO A 89 10.74 -8.65 37.25
N ARG A 90 12.03 -8.88 36.99
CA ARG A 90 12.92 -7.91 36.32
C ARG A 90 12.65 -7.80 34.82
N ILE A 91 12.05 -8.82 34.21
CA ILE A 91 11.65 -8.83 32.81
C ILE A 91 10.24 -8.23 32.74
N ARG A 92 10.19 -6.90 32.55
CA ARG A 92 9.03 -6.02 32.25
C ARG A 92 7.62 -6.58 32.59
N VAL A 93 6.89 -5.88 33.46
CA VAL A 93 5.61 -6.32 34.05
C VAL A 93 4.43 -6.41 33.05
N ASP A 94 4.54 -5.79 31.87
CA ASP A 94 3.41 -5.67 30.93
C ASP A 94 3.19 -6.94 30.07
N ASN A 95 1.92 -7.25 29.78
CA ASN A 95 1.53 -8.30 28.83
C ASN A 95 1.87 -7.93 27.37
N ALA A 96 1.89 -8.93 26.47
CA ALA A 96 2.30 -8.75 25.08
C ALA A 96 1.37 -7.83 24.28
N LEU A 97 0.06 -7.90 24.51
CA LEU A 97 -0.93 -7.04 23.86
C LEU A 97 -0.75 -5.56 24.22
N SER A 98 -0.62 -5.24 25.51
CA SER A 98 -0.43 -3.88 26.02
C SER A 98 0.85 -3.26 25.49
N ARG A 99 1.93 -4.05 25.36
CA ARG A 99 3.18 -3.61 24.72
C ARG A 99 2.97 -3.33 23.24
N THR A 100 2.28 -4.23 22.52
CA THR A 100 1.98 -4.06 21.10
C THR A 100 1.18 -2.77 20.85
N ILE A 101 0.14 -2.51 21.65
CA ILE A 101 -0.64 -1.27 21.61
C ILE A 101 0.24 -0.04 21.89
N SER A 102 1.09 -0.12 22.92
CA SER A 102 1.96 1.01 23.30
C SER A 102 2.99 1.34 22.22
N ILE A 103 3.54 0.33 21.54
CA ILE A 103 4.51 0.50 20.45
C ILE A 103 3.83 1.10 19.22
N ILE A 104 2.68 0.56 18.81
CA ILE A 104 1.91 1.06 17.66
C ILE A 104 1.40 2.48 17.92
N GLY A 105 0.97 2.77 19.15
CA GLY A 105 0.54 4.09 19.58
C GLY A 105 1.67 5.10 19.78
N GLY A 106 2.93 4.74 19.50
CA GLY A 106 4.10 5.60 19.63
C GLY A 106 4.58 5.82 21.08
N MET A 107 3.82 5.39 22.08
CA MET A 107 4.13 5.57 23.50
C MET A 107 5.41 4.85 23.97
N GLY A 108 5.92 3.89 23.19
CA GLY A 108 7.15 3.16 23.50
C GLY A 108 8.42 4.02 23.51
N ASP A 109 8.40 5.22 22.92
CA ASP A 109 9.55 6.12 22.89
C ASP A 109 9.10 7.59 22.94
N LEU A 110 8.51 7.97 24.08
CA LEU A 110 8.10 9.33 24.43
C LEU A 110 9.21 10.38 24.20
N LEU A 111 10.47 10.03 24.42
CA LEU A 111 11.60 10.92 24.18
C LEU A 111 11.88 11.12 22.68
N SER A 112 11.72 10.08 21.86
CA SER A 112 11.79 10.26 20.41
C SER A 112 10.63 11.10 19.87
N ILE A 113 9.41 10.96 20.40
CA ILE A 113 8.25 11.79 19.97
C ILE A 113 8.49 13.27 20.26
N VAL A 114 9.14 13.60 21.37
CA VAL A 114 9.44 15.00 21.75
C VAL A 114 10.61 15.58 20.94
N MET A 115 11.56 14.76 20.49
CA MET A 115 12.76 15.22 19.79
C MET A 115 12.76 15.02 18.26
N THR A 116 11.94 14.13 17.72
CA THR A 116 11.72 14.05 16.27
C THR A 116 10.71 15.11 15.91
N THR A 117 11.22 16.20 15.32
CA THR A 117 10.50 17.24 14.56
C THR A 117 9.02 16.90 14.31
N SER A 118 8.14 17.67 14.94
CA SER A 118 6.69 17.71 14.70
C SER A 118 6.37 17.32 13.26
N THR A 119 5.83 16.11 13.03
CA THR A 119 5.38 15.73 11.68
C THR A 119 4.00 16.30 11.49
N GLU A 120 4.00 17.60 11.31
CA GLU A 120 2.85 18.37 10.93
C GLU A 120 2.53 18.08 9.47
N CYS A 121 1.28 17.72 9.22
CA CYS A 121 0.80 17.53 7.86
C CYS A 121 -0.55 18.22 7.68
N ASP A 122 -0.92 18.48 6.44
CA ASP A 122 -2.22 19.06 6.13
C ASP A 122 -3.35 18.14 6.60
N ARG A 123 -4.45 18.72 7.09
CA ARG A 123 -5.59 17.98 7.63
C ARG A 123 -6.19 17.01 6.61
N ASP A 124 -6.30 17.40 5.35
CA ASP A 124 -6.94 16.57 4.34
C ASP A 124 -6.01 15.41 3.95
N LEU A 125 -4.70 15.66 3.90
CA LEU A 125 -3.67 14.64 3.78
C LEU A 125 -3.69 13.66 4.97
N HIS A 126 -3.73 14.18 6.21
CA HIS A 126 -3.82 13.37 7.43
C HIS A 126 -5.06 12.48 7.43
N HIS A 127 -6.21 13.05 7.07
CA HIS A 127 -7.47 12.33 6.98
C HIS A 127 -7.42 11.24 5.89
N MET A 128 -6.88 11.54 4.71
CA MET A 128 -6.73 10.56 3.63
C MET A 128 -5.80 9.41 4.05
N LYS A 129 -4.62 9.75 4.58
CA LYS A 129 -3.64 8.81 5.14
C LYS A 129 -4.29 7.87 6.16
N THR A 130 -4.99 8.43 7.14
CA THR A 130 -5.63 7.68 8.21
C THR A 130 -6.65 6.70 7.64
N ARG A 131 -7.51 7.15 6.70
CA ARG A 131 -8.50 6.27 6.08
C ARG A 131 -7.88 5.12 5.30
N VAL A 132 -6.88 5.39 4.46
CA VAL A 132 -6.23 4.34 3.68
C VAL A 132 -5.52 3.34 4.58
N LEU A 133 -4.85 3.79 5.66
CA LEU A 133 -4.19 2.91 6.62
C LEU A 133 -5.18 2.06 7.42
N HIS A 134 -6.41 2.52 7.68
CA HIS A 134 -7.46 1.66 8.22
C HIS A 134 -8.02 0.66 7.18
N GLY A 135 -7.50 0.67 5.95
CA GLY A 135 -7.96 -0.13 4.81
C GLY A 135 -9.37 0.20 4.35
N LEU A 136 -9.85 1.40 4.67
CA LEU A 136 -11.10 1.96 4.15
C LEU A 136 -10.84 2.52 2.74
N PRO A 137 -11.82 2.46 1.82
CA PRO A 137 -11.68 3.11 0.53
C PRO A 137 -11.50 4.62 0.73
N PRO A 138 -10.73 5.32 -0.13
CA PRO A 138 -10.56 6.77 -0.06
C PRO A 138 -11.88 7.53 0.05
N MET A 139 -12.92 7.08 -0.67
CA MET A 139 -14.28 7.57 -0.56
C MET A 139 -15.28 6.44 -0.84
N SER A 140 -16.44 6.46 -0.17
CA SER A 140 -17.52 5.54 -0.54
C SER A 140 -18.10 5.92 -1.90
N LEU A 141 -18.57 4.93 -2.66
CA LEU A 141 -19.17 5.19 -3.97
C LEU A 141 -20.38 6.14 -3.86
N ALA A 142 -21.19 5.99 -2.82
CA ALA A 142 -22.32 6.89 -2.56
C ALA A 142 -21.86 8.35 -2.39
N ARG A 143 -20.78 8.60 -1.63
CA ARG A 143 -20.25 9.95 -1.43
C ARG A 143 -19.58 10.51 -2.68
N TRP A 144 -18.94 9.65 -3.48
CA TRP A 144 -18.39 10.01 -4.80
C TRP A 144 -19.50 10.51 -5.73
N ARG A 145 -20.63 9.80 -5.78
CA ARG A 145 -21.81 10.20 -6.55
C ARG A 145 -22.45 11.46 -6.00
N GLN A 146 -22.67 11.55 -4.69
CA GLN A 146 -23.28 12.70 -4.04
C GLN A 146 -22.51 14.00 -4.27
N LYS A 147 -21.17 13.93 -4.35
CA LYS A 147 -20.32 15.09 -4.67
C LYS A 147 -20.25 15.44 -6.15
N GLY A 148 -20.94 14.69 -7.03
CA GLY A 148 -20.90 14.91 -8.47
C GLY A 148 -19.54 14.63 -9.12
N LEU A 149 -18.63 13.92 -8.45
CA LEU A 149 -17.24 13.72 -8.94
C LEU A 149 -17.14 12.76 -10.14
N HIS A 150 -18.24 12.09 -10.46
CA HIS A 150 -18.39 11.28 -11.66
C HIS A 150 -18.84 12.09 -12.88
N GLU A 151 -19.27 13.33 -12.68
CA GLU A 151 -19.78 14.18 -13.73
C GLU A 151 -18.62 14.90 -14.42
N LEU A 152 -18.66 14.97 -15.76
CA LEU A 152 -17.63 15.63 -16.56
C LEU A 152 -17.47 17.13 -16.23
N ALA A 153 -18.51 17.76 -15.66
CA ALA A 153 -18.46 19.15 -15.20
C ALA A 153 -17.52 19.35 -14.00
N ASN A 154 -17.30 18.30 -13.20
CA ASN A 154 -16.46 18.34 -12.00
C ASN A 154 -15.11 17.63 -12.21
N PHE A 155 -14.65 17.49 -13.47
CA PHE A 155 -13.48 16.71 -13.85
C PHE A 155 -12.21 17.11 -13.07
N GLU A 156 -11.91 18.40 -12.98
CA GLU A 156 -10.73 18.91 -12.26
C GLU A 156 -10.78 18.52 -10.78
N ARG A 157 -11.92 18.75 -10.13
CA ARG A 157 -12.15 18.38 -8.73
C ARG A 157 -12.04 16.88 -8.48
N ALA A 158 -12.46 16.07 -9.45
CA ALA A 158 -12.32 14.62 -9.40
C ALA A 158 -10.84 14.22 -9.47
N CYS A 159 -10.07 14.82 -10.37
CA CYS A 159 -8.63 14.59 -10.52
C CYS A 159 -7.84 15.06 -9.28
N GLU A 160 -8.19 16.20 -8.69
CA GLU A 160 -7.63 16.67 -7.42
C GLU A 160 -7.84 15.64 -6.31
N HIS A 161 -9.07 15.12 -6.16
CA HIS A 161 -9.36 14.14 -5.13
C HIS A 161 -8.61 12.81 -5.34
N LEU A 162 -8.48 12.35 -6.58
CA LEU A 162 -7.70 11.16 -6.92
C LEU A 162 -6.20 11.38 -6.68
N SER A 163 -5.70 12.59 -6.94
CA SER A 163 -4.32 13.00 -6.63
C SER A 163 -4.04 13.01 -5.13
N GLN A 164 -4.98 13.46 -4.30
CA GLN A 164 -4.86 13.39 -2.83
C GLN A 164 -4.64 11.95 -2.32
N VAL A 165 -5.20 10.94 -3.00
CA VAL A 165 -4.92 9.53 -2.66
C VAL A 165 -3.46 9.19 -2.93
N VAL A 166 -2.92 9.63 -4.06
CA VAL A 166 -1.50 9.46 -4.40
C VAL A 166 -0.63 10.18 -3.37
N ASP A 167 -0.93 11.43 -3.06
CA ASP A 167 -0.18 12.26 -2.10
C ASP A 167 -0.12 11.60 -0.72
N ALA A 168 -1.21 10.95 -0.28
CA ALA A 168 -1.23 10.19 0.97
C ALA A 168 -0.19 9.05 0.96
N PHE A 169 -0.07 8.29 -0.13
CA PHE A 169 0.95 7.25 -0.24
C PHE A 169 2.36 7.83 -0.40
N GLU A 170 2.53 8.96 -1.10
CA GLU A 170 3.82 9.64 -1.17
C GLU A 170 4.28 10.10 0.22
N TYR A 171 3.38 10.68 1.01
CA TYR A 171 3.64 11.07 2.39
C TYR A 171 3.99 9.87 3.28
N ILE A 172 3.25 8.75 3.16
CA ILE A 172 3.56 7.52 3.89
C ILE A 172 4.95 7.00 3.51
N ASN A 173 5.36 7.17 2.25
CA ASN A 173 6.63 6.71 1.70
C ASN A 173 7.80 7.67 1.93
N LEU A 174 7.58 8.83 2.57
CA LEU A 174 8.67 9.71 2.99
C LEU A 174 9.63 8.95 3.92
N PRO A 175 10.97 9.13 3.79
CA PRO A 175 11.95 8.39 4.58
C PRO A 175 11.67 8.42 6.08
N GLN A 176 11.31 9.59 6.61
CA GLN A 176 11.00 9.79 8.03
C GLN A 176 9.74 9.04 8.48
N THR A 177 8.69 9.00 7.65
CA THR A 177 7.47 8.24 7.95
C THR A 177 7.73 6.74 7.89
N GLN A 178 8.47 6.29 6.87
CA GLN A 178 8.89 4.91 6.74
C GLN A 178 9.79 4.43 7.89
N ASP A 179 10.73 5.26 8.35
CA ASP A 179 11.57 4.95 9.52
C ASP A 179 10.73 4.71 10.77
N ARG A 180 9.72 5.56 10.99
CA ARG A 180 8.81 5.40 12.13
C ARG A 180 7.91 4.17 11.98
N MET A 181 7.40 3.88 10.78
CA MET A 181 6.62 2.65 10.51
C MET A 181 7.47 1.41 10.80
N ARG A 182 8.73 1.39 10.32
CA ARG A 182 9.69 0.31 10.58
C ARG A 182 9.97 0.16 12.06
N LYS A 183 10.24 1.26 12.76
CA LYS A 183 10.53 1.24 14.20
C LYS A 183 9.36 0.63 14.99
N ALA A 184 8.13 1.04 14.68
CA ALA A 184 6.93 0.50 15.32
C ALA A 184 6.76 -1.00 15.00
N ALA A 185 6.78 -1.38 13.72
CA ALA A 185 6.58 -2.76 13.32
C ALA A 185 7.67 -3.72 13.82
N ASN A 186 8.94 -3.27 13.84
CA ASN A 186 10.05 -4.05 14.37
C ASN A 186 10.00 -4.14 15.90
N GLY A 187 9.49 -3.11 16.60
CA GLY A 187 9.25 -3.19 18.04
C GLY A 187 8.16 -4.20 18.40
N VAL A 188 7.10 -4.30 17.59
CA VAL A 188 6.09 -5.36 17.76
C VAL A 188 6.71 -6.72 17.52
N TRP A 189 7.56 -6.87 16.49
CA TRP A 189 8.30 -8.12 16.25
C TRP A 189 9.13 -8.53 17.47
N ASP A 190 9.85 -7.58 18.11
CA ASP A 190 10.63 -7.86 19.33
C ASP A 190 9.74 -8.34 20.47
N THR A 191 8.57 -7.70 20.63
CA THR A 191 7.56 -8.11 21.63
C THR A 191 7.03 -9.51 21.36
N CYS A 192 6.73 -9.83 20.09
CA CYS A 192 6.32 -11.16 19.67
C CYS A 192 7.42 -12.20 19.92
N SER A 193 8.69 -11.87 19.68
CA SER A 193 9.83 -12.76 19.92
C SER A 193 10.00 -13.11 21.41
N ASP A 194 9.88 -12.12 22.29
CA ASP A 194 9.95 -12.34 23.73
C ASP A 194 8.77 -13.20 24.22
N PHE A 195 7.56 -12.91 23.74
CA PHE A 195 6.37 -13.70 24.06
C PHE A 195 6.45 -15.13 23.52
N GLU A 196 6.89 -15.31 22.28
CA GLU A 196 7.06 -16.62 21.63
C GLU A 196 8.00 -17.53 22.42
N ARG A 197 9.12 -16.98 22.92
CA ARG A 197 10.07 -17.73 23.76
C ARG A 197 9.42 -18.22 25.06
N ALA A 198 8.64 -17.37 25.72
CA ALA A 198 7.91 -17.73 26.94
C ALA A 198 6.80 -18.77 26.66
N LEU A 199 6.02 -18.56 25.59
CA LEU A 199 4.92 -19.43 25.18
C LEU A 199 5.43 -20.82 24.80
N ASN A 200 6.50 -20.92 24.01
CA ASN A 200 7.06 -22.20 23.60
C ASN A 200 7.70 -22.97 24.77
N ALA A 201 8.28 -22.28 25.75
CA ALA A 201 8.75 -22.93 26.98
C ALA A 201 7.57 -23.54 27.76
N TYR A 202 6.48 -22.79 27.92
CA TYR A 202 5.24 -23.28 28.55
C TYR A 202 4.62 -24.46 27.79
N ARG A 203 4.65 -24.43 26.45
CA ARG A 203 4.18 -25.54 25.60
C ARG A 203 5.06 -26.78 25.70
N ALA A 204 6.37 -26.60 25.80
CA ALA A 204 7.33 -27.70 25.92
C ALA A 204 7.12 -28.52 27.21
N GLU A 205 6.85 -27.87 28.35
CA GLU A 205 6.53 -28.55 29.61
C GLU A 205 5.26 -29.41 29.52
N ARG A 206 4.35 -29.07 28.60
CA ARG A 206 3.10 -29.78 28.34
C ARG A 206 3.16 -30.73 27.14
N GLY A 207 4.35 -30.96 26.59
CA GLY A 207 4.55 -31.85 25.44
C GLY A 207 3.89 -31.36 24.14
N ARG A 208 3.65 -30.05 23.99
CA ARG A 208 3.03 -29.44 22.81
C ARG A 208 4.07 -28.96 21.80
N THR A 209 3.68 -28.92 20.52
CA THR A 209 4.52 -28.41 19.43
C THR A 209 4.75 -26.91 19.55
N SER A 210 5.93 -26.43 19.18
CA SER A 210 6.26 -25.00 19.16
C SER A 210 5.46 -24.25 18.09
N ILE A 211 5.14 -22.99 18.37
CA ILE A 211 4.47 -22.07 17.44
C ILE A 211 5.34 -20.83 17.26
N SER A 212 5.34 -20.26 16.05
CA SER A 212 6.02 -18.99 15.77
C SER A 212 5.03 -17.82 15.73
N VAL A 213 5.04 -17.00 16.79
CA VAL A 213 4.21 -15.79 16.88
C VAL A 213 4.84 -14.66 16.06
N THR A 214 6.18 -14.64 15.97
CA THR A 214 6.92 -13.74 15.10
C THR A 214 6.56 -13.98 13.63
N ALA A 215 6.48 -15.24 13.19
CA ALA A 215 6.05 -15.54 11.82
C ALA A 215 4.62 -15.11 11.53
N MET A 216 3.72 -15.24 12.51
CA MET A 216 2.34 -14.78 12.38
C MET A 216 2.24 -13.26 12.26
N TRP A 217 3.07 -12.52 13.02
CA TRP A 217 3.18 -11.06 12.89
C TRP A 217 3.71 -10.65 11.52
N GLU A 218 4.76 -11.32 11.03
CA GLU A 218 5.33 -11.05 9.71
C GLU A 218 4.30 -11.30 8.60
N GLU A 219 3.60 -12.44 8.63
CA GLU A 219 2.52 -12.77 7.69
C GLU A 219 1.41 -11.72 7.71
N PHE A 220 0.95 -11.37 8.91
CA PHE A 220 -0.09 -10.35 9.09
C PHE A 220 0.34 -8.98 8.57
N LEU A 221 1.55 -8.55 8.88
CA LEU A 221 2.06 -7.24 8.48
C LEU A 221 2.18 -7.12 6.96
N VAL A 222 2.72 -8.16 6.30
CA VAL A 222 2.84 -8.19 4.84
C VAL A 222 1.46 -8.20 4.20
N ASP A 223 0.54 -9.03 4.68
CA ASP A 223 -0.84 -9.07 4.18
C ASP A 223 -1.55 -7.73 4.37
N TYR A 224 -1.41 -7.10 5.54
CA TYR A 224 -2.00 -5.80 5.86
C TYR A 224 -1.49 -4.69 4.92
N LEU A 225 -0.17 -4.51 4.82
CA LEU A 225 0.42 -3.45 4.00
C LEU A 225 0.10 -3.65 2.51
N THR A 226 0.12 -4.90 2.04
CA THR A 226 -0.24 -5.23 0.65
C THR A 226 -1.71 -4.94 0.39
N THR A 227 -2.60 -5.42 1.25
CA THR A 227 -4.06 -5.25 1.08
C THR A 227 -4.48 -3.78 1.14
N VAL A 228 -3.88 -2.98 2.03
CA VAL A 228 -4.12 -1.54 2.11
C VAL A 228 -3.77 -0.85 0.78
N ALA A 229 -2.58 -1.13 0.25
CA ALA A 229 -2.14 -0.58 -1.02
C ALA A 229 -3.03 -1.04 -2.18
N GLU A 230 -3.34 -2.34 -2.26
CA GLU A 230 -4.18 -2.93 -3.31
C GLU A 230 -5.60 -2.37 -3.30
N ARG A 231 -6.24 -2.23 -2.13
CA ARG A 231 -7.59 -1.64 -2.01
C ARG A 231 -7.62 -0.19 -2.47
N ALA A 232 -6.64 0.62 -2.05
CA ALA A 232 -6.56 2.01 -2.47
C ALA A 232 -6.29 2.14 -3.96
N HIS A 233 -5.34 1.34 -4.48
CA HIS A 233 -4.99 1.30 -5.90
C HIS A 233 -6.18 0.89 -6.78
N ALA A 234 -6.84 -0.23 -6.47
CA ALA A 234 -8.00 -0.72 -7.19
C ALA A 234 -9.16 0.28 -7.17
N TRP A 235 -9.40 0.93 -6.02
CA TRP A 235 -10.43 1.95 -5.91
C TRP A 235 -10.14 3.16 -6.81
N THR A 236 -8.90 3.66 -6.81
CA THR A 236 -8.49 4.83 -7.60
C THR A 236 -8.53 4.52 -9.09
N LEU A 237 -8.03 3.37 -9.53
CA LEU A 237 -8.12 2.94 -10.93
C LEU A 237 -9.57 2.82 -11.40
N ALA A 238 -10.46 2.23 -10.61
CA ALA A 238 -11.86 2.12 -10.99
C ALA A 238 -12.56 3.48 -11.19
N ARG A 239 -12.10 4.54 -10.50
CA ARG A 239 -12.60 5.91 -10.69
C ARG A 239 -11.95 6.60 -11.89
N LEU A 240 -10.67 6.36 -12.13
CA LEU A 240 -9.98 6.85 -13.33
C LEU A 240 -10.58 6.26 -14.61
N ASP A 241 -10.84 4.95 -14.60
CA ASP A 241 -11.46 4.24 -15.72
C ASP A 241 -12.86 4.79 -16.00
N GLU A 242 -13.66 5.03 -14.96
CA GLU A 242 -14.98 5.63 -15.08
C GLU A 242 -14.94 7.01 -15.77
N LEU A 243 -13.99 7.88 -15.37
CA LEU A 243 -13.80 9.18 -16.01
C LEU A 243 -13.29 9.05 -17.44
N ARG A 244 -12.40 8.08 -17.72
CA ARG A 244 -11.86 7.84 -19.05
C ARG A 244 -12.95 7.39 -20.02
N GLU A 245 -13.79 6.44 -19.61
CA GLU A 245 -14.93 5.98 -20.40
C GLU A 245 -15.92 7.11 -20.70
N ALA A 246 -16.18 7.99 -19.73
CA ALA A 246 -17.03 9.16 -19.94
C ALA A 246 -16.44 10.15 -20.97
N GLN A 247 -15.12 10.37 -20.95
CA GLN A 247 -14.44 11.20 -21.96
C GLN A 247 -14.45 10.55 -23.35
N TRP A 248 -14.27 9.23 -23.43
CA TRP A 248 -14.33 8.48 -24.68
C TRP A 248 -15.72 8.48 -25.31
N ALA A 249 -16.77 8.33 -24.51
CA ALA A 249 -18.13 8.50 -24.98
C ALA A 249 -18.37 9.92 -25.54
N ARG A 250 -17.85 10.95 -24.87
CA ARG A 250 -17.90 12.35 -25.34
C ARG A 250 -17.15 12.53 -26.67
N LEU A 251 -15.97 11.92 -26.81
CA LEU A 251 -15.19 12.00 -28.04
C LEU A 251 -15.92 11.35 -29.22
N GLN A 252 -16.46 10.13 -29.03
CA GLN A 252 -17.22 9.42 -30.06
C GLN A 252 -18.44 10.22 -30.55
N GLY A 253 -19.13 10.92 -29.65
CA GLY A 253 -20.24 11.80 -30.00
C GLY A 253 -19.85 13.05 -30.81
N THR A 254 -18.55 13.39 -30.91
CA THR A 254 -18.06 14.55 -31.68
C THR A 254 -17.50 14.21 -33.06
N VAL A 255 -17.38 12.92 -33.42
CA VAL A 255 -16.80 12.52 -34.70
C VAL A 255 -17.88 12.51 -35.80
N SER A 256 -17.96 13.59 -36.58
CA SER A 256 -18.71 13.66 -37.84
C SER A 256 -17.79 13.97 -39.03
N MET A 257 -17.26 12.92 -39.68
CA MET A 257 -16.64 12.88 -41.02
C MET A 257 -15.54 13.91 -41.39
N PRO A 258 -14.84 13.69 -42.52
CA PRO A 258 -13.42 13.34 -42.52
C PRO A 258 -12.48 14.42 -41.93
N ILE A 259 -11.59 13.95 -41.06
CA ILE A 259 -10.61 14.69 -40.27
C ILE A 259 -9.57 15.34 -41.18
N GLN A 260 -9.65 16.66 -41.36
CA GLN A 260 -8.48 17.46 -41.77
C GLN A 260 -7.93 18.32 -40.63
N THR A 261 -8.74 18.58 -39.59
CA THR A 261 -8.35 19.39 -38.43
C THR A 261 -9.12 18.93 -37.20
N LEU A 262 -8.40 18.67 -36.09
CA LEU A 262 -9.00 18.40 -34.79
C LEU A 262 -9.74 19.65 -34.31
N MET A 263 -11.01 19.49 -33.93
CA MET A 263 -11.80 20.58 -33.36
C MET A 263 -11.26 20.96 -31.97
N PRO A 264 -11.37 22.23 -31.53
CA PRO A 264 -10.93 22.65 -30.20
C PRO A 264 -11.53 21.82 -29.06
N THR A 265 -12.78 21.37 -29.23
CA THR A 265 -13.48 20.48 -28.29
C THR A 265 -12.88 19.08 -28.24
N GLN A 266 -12.34 18.58 -29.36
CA GLN A 266 -11.65 17.28 -29.41
C GLN A 266 -10.29 17.38 -28.73
N LEU A 267 -9.57 18.49 -28.91
CA LEU A 267 -8.31 18.76 -28.21
C LEU A 267 -8.51 18.82 -26.70
N GLU A 268 -9.53 19.53 -26.21
CA GLU A 268 -9.87 19.58 -24.77
C GLU A 268 -10.12 18.18 -24.18
N ILE A 269 -10.80 17.30 -24.92
CA ILE A 269 -11.06 15.92 -24.48
C ILE A 269 -9.76 15.10 -24.46
N LEU A 270 -8.91 15.27 -25.46
CA LEU A 270 -7.62 14.59 -25.53
C LEU A 270 -6.68 15.03 -24.40
N ASP A 271 -6.65 16.32 -24.07
CA ASP A 271 -5.89 16.86 -22.93
C ASP A 271 -6.38 16.24 -21.62
N LYS A 272 -7.71 16.19 -21.40
CA LYS A 272 -8.28 15.54 -20.21
C LYS A 272 -7.94 14.06 -20.12
N VAL A 273 -7.88 13.35 -21.25
CA VAL A 273 -7.43 11.94 -21.22
C VAL A 273 -5.93 11.82 -20.98
N HIS A 274 -5.13 12.76 -21.48
CA HIS A 274 -3.72 12.82 -21.14
C HIS A 274 -3.53 12.96 -19.62
N ASP A 275 -4.26 13.88 -18.97
CA ASP A 275 -4.23 14.07 -17.52
C ASP A 275 -4.60 12.79 -16.75
N LEU A 276 -5.67 12.10 -17.18
CA LEU A 276 -6.07 10.81 -16.60
C LEU A 276 -4.99 9.74 -16.77
N THR A 277 -4.26 9.76 -17.87
CA THR A 277 -3.17 8.82 -18.16
C THR A 277 -1.96 9.13 -17.28
N GLU A 278 -1.59 10.40 -17.12
CA GLU A 278 -0.54 10.82 -16.20
C GLU A 278 -0.87 10.43 -14.76
N LEU A 279 -2.12 10.64 -14.33
CA LEU A 279 -2.57 10.26 -13.01
C LEU A 279 -2.59 8.74 -12.83
N THR A 280 -2.94 7.98 -13.87
CA THR A 280 -2.81 6.51 -13.85
C THR A 280 -1.36 6.09 -13.61
N ASN A 281 -0.40 6.71 -14.31
CA ASN A 281 1.02 6.44 -14.10
C ASN A 281 1.46 6.77 -12.66
N LYS A 282 0.98 7.88 -12.09
CA LYS A 282 1.23 8.25 -10.69
C LYS A 282 0.66 7.19 -9.75
N VAL A 283 -0.58 6.76 -9.94
CA VAL A 283 -1.22 5.70 -9.14
C VAL A 283 -0.40 4.40 -9.18
N ASP A 284 -0.02 3.95 -10.37
CA ASP A 284 0.74 2.71 -10.58
C ASP A 284 2.17 2.74 -10.04
N THR A 285 2.74 3.94 -9.90
CA THR A 285 4.13 4.12 -9.43
C THR A 285 4.25 4.58 -7.98
N ARG A 286 3.20 5.15 -7.39
CA ARG A 286 3.26 5.78 -6.07
C ARG A 286 2.40 5.09 -5.02
N ILE A 287 1.28 4.47 -5.39
CA ILE A 287 0.47 3.70 -4.45
C ILE A 287 1.15 2.34 -4.21
N MET A 288 1.99 2.29 -3.18
CA MET A 288 2.51 1.05 -2.57
C MET A 288 3.06 1.35 -1.18
N LEU A 289 3.26 0.29 -0.39
CA LEU A 289 3.95 0.34 0.89
C LEU A 289 5.18 -0.57 0.83
N PRO A 290 6.39 -0.01 0.72
CA PRO A 290 7.60 -0.79 0.55
C PRO A 290 7.99 -1.49 1.87
N LEU A 291 8.38 -2.76 1.77
CA LEU A 291 8.84 -3.58 2.90
C LEU A 291 10.35 -3.56 3.25
N PRO A 292 11.27 -2.89 2.52
CA PRO A 292 12.67 -2.80 2.94
C PRO A 292 12.84 -2.22 4.35
N GLY A 293 13.63 -2.91 5.17
CA GLY A 293 13.97 -2.53 6.54
C GLY A 293 12.96 -2.98 7.62
N PHE A 294 11.86 -3.64 7.23
CA PHE A 294 11.04 -4.40 8.16
C PHE A 294 11.72 -5.75 8.48
N ARG A 295 11.67 -6.17 9.75
CA ARG A 295 12.17 -7.49 10.18
C ARG A 295 11.18 -8.56 9.75
N LEU A 296 11.53 -9.23 8.65
CA LEU A 296 10.76 -10.31 8.04
C LEU A 296 11.60 -11.60 7.99
N GLN A 297 12.13 -12.05 9.13
CA GLN A 297 13.13 -13.13 9.18
C GLN A 297 12.56 -14.50 8.78
N THR A 298 11.30 -14.76 9.12
CA THR A 298 10.65 -16.05 8.86
C THR A 298 10.03 -16.11 7.47
N LEU A 299 9.44 -15.00 6.99
CA LEU A 299 8.94 -14.90 5.63
C LEU A 299 10.07 -14.84 4.60
N THR A 300 11.22 -14.21 4.89
CA THR A 300 12.35 -14.19 3.94
C THR A 300 13.02 -15.55 3.73
N ALA A 301 12.75 -16.54 4.59
CA ALA A 301 13.18 -17.93 4.38
C ALA A 301 12.22 -18.70 3.45
N ALA A 302 10.92 -18.39 3.48
CA ALA A 302 9.87 -19.07 2.69
C ALA A 302 9.52 -18.36 1.36
N ILE A 303 9.70 -17.04 1.32
CA ILE A 303 9.56 -16.22 0.12
C ILE A 303 10.94 -16.19 -0.54
N PRO A 304 11.09 -16.68 -1.80
CA PRO A 304 12.37 -16.60 -2.50
C PRO A 304 12.81 -15.15 -2.44
N ARG A 305 13.97 -14.86 -1.82
CA ARG A 305 14.58 -13.53 -1.67
C ARG A 305 14.12 -12.66 -2.84
N ILE A 306 13.09 -11.85 -2.62
CA ILE A 306 12.44 -11.17 -3.73
C ILE A 306 13.50 -10.23 -4.27
N ARG A 307 13.92 -10.52 -5.50
CA ARG A 307 15.14 -10.02 -6.09
C ARG A 307 15.10 -8.49 -6.11
N ASP A 308 15.97 -7.85 -5.34
CA ASP A 308 16.44 -6.50 -5.67
C ASP A 308 17.08 -6.46 -7.08
N ASN A 309 17.47 -7.64 -7.61
CA ASN A 309 17.80 -7.85 -9.01
C ASN A 309 16.54 -7.99 -9.89
N TRP A 310 16.04 -6.84 -10.36
CA TRP A 310 15.09 -6.72 -11.47
C TRP A 310 15.67 -7.19 -12.82
N GLU A 311 16.94 -7.59 -12.85
CA GLU A 311 17.61 -8.21 -14.01
C GLU A 311 16.81 -9.44 -14.48
N GLY A 312 16.07 -9.26 -15.58
CA GLY A 312 15.23 -10.29 -16.19
C GLY A 312 13.71 -10.12 -16.03
N TYR A 313 13.20 -9.07 -15.37
CA TYR A 313 11.76 -8.79 -15.38
C TYR A 313 11.29 -8.40 -16.78
N GLN A 314 10.41 -9.20 -17.36
CA GLN A 314 9.89 -9.00 -18.73
C GLN A 314 8.48 -8.40 -18.77
N GLY A 315 7.92 -8.00 -17.62
CA GLY A 315 6.58 -7.41 -17.55
C GLY A 315 5.43 -8.40 -17.39
N GLY A 316 5.66 -9.72 -17.23
CA GLY A 316 4.59 -10.73 -17.17
C GLY A 316 3.83 -10.82 -15.84
N THR A 317 4.49 -10.54 -14.72
CA THR A 317 3.90 -10.60 -13.37
C THR A 317 3.41 -9.23 -12.88
N PRO A 318 2.30 -9.16 -12.12
CA PRO A 318 1.81 -7.92 -11.53
C PRO A 318 2.85 -7.24 -10.65
N MET A 319 2.87 -5.90 -10.67
CA MET A 319 3.83 -5.11 -9.89
C MET A 319 3.60 -5.19 -8.37
N THR A 320 2.42 -5.59 -7.91
CA THR A 320 2.09 -5.73 -6.48
C THR A 320 2.73 -6.96 -5.83
N ALA A 321 3.23 -7.92 -6.62
CA ALA A 321 3.75 -9.19 -6.11
C ALA A 321 5.18 -9.13 -5.54
N PHE A 322 5.81 -7.95 -5.48
CA PHE A 322 7.20 -7.80 -5.03
C PHE A 322 7.38 -6.56 -4.13
N PRO A 323 8.10 -6.66 -2.98
CA PRO A 323 8.58 -5.48 -2.26
C PRO A 323 9.63 -4.74 -3.10
N TYR A 324 9.23 -3.60 -3.66
CA TYR A 324 10.02 -2.89 -4.66
C TYR A 324 10.80 -1.69 -4.09
N ASN A 325 11.99 -1.46 -4.66
CA ASN A 325 12.73 -0.21 -4.54
C ASN A 325 12.08 0.89 -5.40
N MET A 326 11.66 1.98 -4.76
CA MET A 326 11.03 3.15 -5.40
C MET A 326 11.82 3.72 -6.59
N ARG A 327 13.16 3.68 -6.56
CA ARG A 327 14.01 4.29 -7.59
C ARG A 327 13.92 3.64 -8.96
N PHE A 328 13.53 2.36 -9.03
CA PHE A 328 13.50 1.60 -10.28
C PHE A 328 12.09 1.35 -10.81
N ARG A 329 11.05 1.80 -10.08
CA ARG A 329 9.65 1.46 -10.37
C ARG A 329 9.17 2.00 -11.72
N SER A 330 9.57 3.20 -12.13
CA SER A 330 9.20 3.75 -13.44
C SER A 330 9.73 2.91 -14.61
N LYS A 331 10.91 2.28 -14.46
CA LYS A 331 11.48 1.38 -15.48
C LYS A 331 10.71 0.05 -15.55
N VAL A 332 10.39 -0.53 -14.39
CA VAL A 332 9.58 -1.75 -14.28
C VAL A 332 8.18 -1.52 -14.85
N TYR A 333 7.58 -0.37 -14.54
CA TYR A 333 6.30 0.06 -15.08
C TYR A 333 6.32 0.13 -16.60
N ALA A 334 7.33 0.79 -17.19
CA ALA A 334 7.47 0.86 -18.64
C ALA A 334 7.57 -0.54 -19.29
N LEU A 335 8.27 -1.48 -18.66
CA LEU A 335 8.34 -2.88 -19.12
C LEU A 335 6.98 -3.59 -19.02
N ARG A 336 6.23 -3.38 -17.93
CA ARG A 336 4.88 -3.93 -17.74
C ARG A 336 3.89 -3.37 -18.75
N CYS A 337 3.88 -2.06 -18.98
CA CYS A 337 3.05 -1.42 -20.00
C CYS A 337 3.37 -2.01 -21.38
N LYS A 338 4.65 -2.10 -21.75
CA LYS A 338 5.07 -2.71 -23.02
C LYS A 338 4.54 -4.15 -23.15
N TRP A 339 4.63 -4.95 -22.09
CA TRP A 339 4.14 -6.32 -22.08
C TRP A 339 2.61 -6.40 -22.25
N LEU A 340 1.86 -5.59 -21.48
CA LEU A 340 0.39 -5.54 -21.56
C LEU A 340 -0.09 -5.04 -22.93
N THR A 341 0.57 -4.03 -23.49
CA THR A 341 0.30 -3.54 -24.84
C THR A 341 0.51 -4.65 -25.87
N ASN A 342 1.60 -5.40 -25.78
CA ASN A 342 1.87 -6.53 -26.67
C ASN A 342 0.80 -7.63 -26.53
N GLN A 343 0.41 -8.00 -25.29
CA GLN A 343 -0.66 -8.97 -25.07
C GLN A 343 -2.00 -8.49 -25.65
N ALA A 344 -2.37 -7.23 -25.44
CA ALA A 344 -3.61 -6.67 -25.98
C ALA A 344 -3.63 -6.70 -27.52
N MET A 345 -2.49 -6.45 -28.18
CA MET A 345 -2.39 -6.58 -29.64
C MET A 345 -2.57 -8.02 -30.11
N VAL A 346 -2.00 -9.00 -29.39
CA VAL A 346 -2.17 -10.43 -29.70
C VAL A 346 -3.64 -10.83 -29.58
N LEU A 347 -4.28 -10.51 -28.46
CA LEU A 347 -5.70 -10.79 -28.22
C LEU A 347 -6.61 -10.15 -29.27
N ARG A 348 -6.34 -8.91 -29.70
CA ARG A 348 -7.10 -8.25 -30.77
C ARG A 348 -6.92 -8.94 -32.13
N ARG A 349 -5.71 -9.41 -32.45
CA ARG A 349 -5.45 -10.16 -33.69
C ARG A 349 -6.14 -11.52 -33.69
N GLU A 350 -6.18 -12.19 -32.54
CA GLU A 350 -6.89 -13.46 -32.37
C GLU A 350 -8.41 -13.27 -32.48
N ALA A 351 -8.97 -12.24 -31.85
CA ALA A 351 -10.39 -11.89 -31.98
C ALA A 351 -10.78 -11.56 -33.43
N ALA A 352 -9.95 -10.80 -34.16
CA ALA A 352 -10.20 -10.46 -35.57
C ALA A 352 -10.12 -11.68 -36.50
N ARG A 353 -9.27 -12.67 -36.19
CA ARG A 353 -9.21 -13.96 -36.91
C ARG A 353 -10.43 -14.84 -36.63
N GLY A 354 -10.93 -14.84 -35.39
CA GLY A 354 -12.16 -15.54 -35.02
C GLY A 354 -13.41 -14.97 -35.70
N SER A 355 -13.53 -13.64 -35.79
CA SER A 355 -14.69 -13.00 -36.45
C SER A 355 -14.66 -13.07 -37.99
N GLY A 356 -13.51 -13.38 -38.59
CA GLY A 356 -13.37 -13.54 -40.04
C GLY A 356 -13.75 -14.94 -40.55
N ALA A 357 -13.86 -15.94 -39.66
CA ALA A 357 -14.17 -17.32 -40.03
C ALA A 357 -15.68 -17.61 -40.16
N GLU A 358 -16.56 -16.75 -39.62
CA GLU A 358 -18.03 -16.92 -39.69
C GLU A 358 -18.70 -16.14 -40.85
N ARG A 359 -17.93 -15.48 -41.73
CA ARG A 359 -18.47 -14.67 -42.84
C ARG A 359 -18.21 -15.20 -44.25
N GLY A 360 -17.77 -16.46 -44.38
CA GLY A 360 -17.55 -17.09 -45.67
C GLY A 360 -18.16 -18.48 -45.68
N ASP A 361 -19.47 -18.56 -45.89
CA ASP A 361 -20.13 -19.64 -46.66
C ASP A 361 -21.63 -19.35 -46.76
N GLU A 362 -22.01 -18.55 -47.76
CA GLU A 362 -23.37 -18.56 -48.30
C GLU A 362 -23.24 -18.65 -49.84
N PRO A 363 -23.48 -19.82 -50.47
CA PRO A 363 -23.40 -19.94 -51.91
C PRO A 363 -24.68 -19.38 -52.53
N ALA A 364 -24.50 -18.47 -53.49
CA ALA A 364 -25.55 -17.94 -54.33
C ALA A 364 -26.21 -19.06 -55.17
N ALA A 365 -27.46 -19.41 -54.85
CA ALA A 365 -28.43 -19.92 -55.82
C ALA A 365 -29.10 -18.68 -56.44
N GLY A 366 -29.04 -18.40 -57.74
CA GLY A 366 -29.28 -19.30 -58.85
C GLY A 366 -30.71 -19.09 -59.33
N ALA A 367 -30.99 -17.96 -59.98
CA ALA A 367 -32.26 -17.69 -60.65
C ALA A 367 -32.11 -17.92 -62.16
N CYS A 368 -32.69 -19.03 -62.63
CA CYS A 368 -33.30 -19.20 -63.94
C CYS A 368 -34.64 -19.91 -63.73
#